data_AF-A0A497MF15-F1
#
_entry.id   AF-A0A497MF15-F1
#
_cell.length_a   1.000
_cell.length_b   1.000
_cell.length_c   1.000
_cell.angle_alpha   90.00
_cell.angle_beta   90.00
_cell.angle_gamma   90.00
#
_symmetry.space_group_name_H-M   'P 1'
#
loop_
_entity.id
_entity.type
_entity.pdbx_description
1 polymer ?
#
loop_
_entity_poly.entity_id
_entity_poly.type
_entity_poly.pdbx_seq_one_letter_code
_entity_poly.pdbx_strand_id
1 'polypeptide(L)' 'MPRKGWKSISIPVEMVARIQRVIENRPDLGYRSVADFIIDAIRRRLEEISKSPLDR' A
#
# COMPACT_ATOMS: atom_id res chain seq x y z
N MET A 1 -17.29 -8.43 8.04
CA MET A 1 -16.90 -7.09 8.52
C MET A 1 -15.39 -6.99 8.57
N PRO A 2 -14.76 -5.87 8.17
CA PRO A 2 -13.32 -5.69 8.32
C PRO A 2 -12.91 -5.71 9.80
N ARG A 3 -11.65 -6.08 10.08
CA ARG A 3 -11.10 -6.09 11.46
C ARG A 3 -11.25 -4.71 12.10
N LYS A 4 -11.41 -4.64 13.43
CA LYS A 4 -11.47 -3.36 14.16
C LYS A 4 -10.25 -2.50 13.79
N GLY A 5 -10.49 -1.26 13.37
CA GLY A 5 -9.44 -0.33 12.90
C GLY A 5 -9.09 -0.43 11.41
N TRP A 6 -9.73 -1.32 10.64
CA TRP A 6 -9.50 -1.48 9.21
C TRP A 6 -10.71 -1.06 8.38
N LYS A 7 -10.45 -0.50 7.20
CA LYS A 7 -11.46 -0.15 6.21
C LYS A 7 -11.24 -0.97 4.95
N SER A 8 -12.32 -1.42 4.34
CA SER A 8 -12.29 -2.02 3.01
C SER A 8 -12.34 -0.92 1.97
N ILE A 9 -11.45 -0.99 0.97
CA ILE A 9 -11.42 -0.08 -0.17
C ILE A 9 -11.47 -0.89 -1.46
N SER A 10 -12.09 -0.33 -2.50
CA SER A 10 -12.10 -0.92 -3.83
C SER A 10 -10.83 -0.51 -4.57
N ILE A 11 -10.12 -1.50 -5.12
CA ILE A 11 -8.88 -1.29 -5.90
C ILE A 11 -9.06 -2.03 -7.24
N PRO A 12 -8.65 -1.44 -8.38
CA PRO A 12 -8.69 -2.12 -9.66
C PRO A 12 -7.95 -3.47 -9.62
N VAL A 13 -8.57 -4.51 -10.16
CA VAL A 13 -8.01 -5.87 -10.15
C VAL A 13 -6.64 -5.94 -10.83
N GLU A 14 -6.45 -5.19 -11.92
CA GLU A 14 -5.18 -5.13 -12.65
C GLU A 14 -4.06 -4.51 -11.81
N MET A 15 -4.40 -3.56 -10.95
CA MET A 15 -3.44 -2.95 -10.04
C MET A 15 -2.98 -3.94 -8.97
N VAL A 16 -3.92 -4.71 -8.40
CA VAL A 16 -3.61 -5.81 -7.47
C VAL A 16 -2.71 -6.84 -8.13
N ALA A 17 -3.02 -7.26 -9.36
CA ALA A 17 -2.21 -8.22 -10.12
C ALA A 17 -0.79 -7.70 -10.39
N ARG A 18 -0.64 -6.41 -10.71
CA ARG A 18 0.69 -5.78 -10.87
C ARG A 18 1.48 -5.80 -9.56
N ILE A 19 0.85 -5.52 -8.42
CA ILE A 19 1.51 -5.57 -7.11
C ILE A 19 1.95 -7.00 -6.79
N GLN A 20 1.10 -8.01 -7.02
CA GLN A 20 1.45 -9.41 -6.81
C GLN A 20 2.71 -9.80 -7.61
N ARG A 21 2.76 -9.45 -8.90
CA ARG A 21 3.94 -9.71 -9.74
C ARG A 21 5.20 -9.04 -9.18
N VAL A 22 5.10 -7.83 -8.63
CA VAL A 22 6.26 -7.16 -8.01
C VAL A 22 6.73 -7.94 -6.78
N ILE A 23 5.81 -8.36 -5.92
CA ILE A 23 6.14 -9.13 -4.71
C ILE A 23 6.80 -10.46 -5.07
N GLU A 24 6.27 -11.17 -6.06
CA GLU A 24 6.79 -12.47 -6.51
C GLU A 24 8.17 -12.35 -7.18
N ASN A 25 8.37 -11.34 -8.03
CA ASN A 25 9.62 -11.19 -8.79
C ASN A 25 10.73 -10.46 -8.01
N ARG A 26 10.40 -9.81 -6.89
CA ARG A 26 11.33 -9.01 -6.09
C ARG A 26 11.21 -9.36 -4.59
N PRO A 27 11.52 -10.61 -4.20
CA PRO A 27 11.44 -11.04 -2.80
C PRO A 27 12.41 -10.26 -1.89
N ASP A 28 13.45 -9.64 -2.46
CA ASP A 28 14.38 -8.75 -1.78
C ASP A 28 13.71 -7.50 -1.19
N LEU A 29 12.52 -7.12 -1.65
CA LEU A 29 11.74 -6.01 -1.10
C LEU A 29 11.05 -6.35 0.24
N GLY A 30 11.00 -7.64 0.63
CA GLY A 30 10.50 -8.07 1.94
C GLY A 30 8.99 -7.97 2.16
N TYR A 31 8.20 -7.65 1.13
CA TYR A 31 6.73 -7.63 1.23
C TYR A 31 6.16 -9.04 1.31
N ARG A 32 5.23 -9.25 2.25
CA ARG A 32 4.57 -10.56 2.47
C ARG A 32 3.19 -10.65 1.85
N SER A 33 2.57 -9.50 1.53
CA SER A 33 1.24 -9.43 0.96
C SER A 33 1.02 -8.13 0.18
N VAL A 34 -0.02 -8.13 -0.67
CA VAL A 34 -0.49 -6.93 -1.37
C VAL A 34 -0.89 -5.83 -0.38
N ALA A 35 -1.50 -6.21 0.75
CA ALA A 35 -1.90 -5.25 1.78
C ALA A 35 -0.68 -4.56 2.41
N ASP A 36 0.39 -5.29 2.72
CA ASP A 36 1.62 -4.72 3.28
C ASP A 36 2.25 -3.71 2.32
N PHE A 37 2.31 -4.07 1.03
CA PHE A 37 2.79 -3.19 -0.03
C PHE A 37 1.98 -1.88 -0.09
N ILE A 38 0.65 -1.99 -0.10
CA ILE A 38 -0.24 -0.83 -0.19
C ILE A 38 -0.10 0.08 1.04
N ILE A 39 -0.04 -0.49 2.25
CA ILE A 39 0.10 0.28 3.49
C ILE A 39 1.41 1.07 3.49
N ASP A 40 2.53 0.45 3.11
CA ASP A 40 3.83 1.11 3.01
C ASP A 40 3.81 2.21 1.94
N ALA A 41 3.27 1.93 0.75
CA ALA A 41 3.14 2.93 -0.32
C ALA A 41 2.30 4.15 0.11
N ILE A 42 1.18 3.92 0.80
CA ILE A 42 0.32 5.00 1.32
C ILE A 42 1.09 5.81 2.38
N ARG A 43 1.81 5.16 3.31
CA ARG A 43 2.60 5.86 4.34
C ARG A 43 3.66 6.77 3.73
N ARG A 44 4.47 6.23 2.81
CA ARG A 44 5.50 7.02 2.09
C ARG A 44 4.88 8.20 1.36
N ARG A 45 3.74 7.98 0.70
CA ARG A 45 3.04 9.06 -0.02
C ARG A 45 2.50 10.12 0.94
N LEU A 46 1.95 9.73 2.09
CA LEU A 46 1.51 10.68 3.10
C LEU A 46 2.69 11.46 3.69
N GLU A 47 3.82 10.81 3.99
CA GLU A 47 5.05 11.48 4.47
C GLU A 47 5.64 12.46 3.44
N GLU A 48 5.62 12.11 2.16
CA GLU A 48 6.00 13.01 1.06
C GLU A 48 5.09 14.24 1.01
N ILE A 49 3.78 14.02 1.15
CA ILE A 49 2.79 15.11 1.07
C ILE A 49 2.78 15.93 2.35
N SER A 50 3.00 15.36 3.55
CA SER A 50 2.99 16.07 4.84
C SER A 50 4.26 16.89 5.09
N LYS A 51 5.38 16.53 4.45
CA LYS A 51 6.51 17.45 4.26
C LYS A 51 6.16 18.64 3.35
N SER A 52 5.02 18.56 2.65
CA SER A 52 4.30 19.63 1.96
C SER A 52 3.02 19.99 2.76
N PRO A 53 2.25 21.03 2.43
CA PRO A 53 1.47 21.85 3.38
C PRO A 53 0.17 21.21 3.93
N LEU A 54 0.21 20.00 4.46
CA LEU A 54 -0.91 19.40 5.20
C LEU A 54 -0.81 19.58 6.72
N ASP A 55 0.33 20.08 7.22
CA ASP A 55 0.60 20.31 8.65
C ASP A 55 0.72 21.82 9.01
N ARG A 56 0.17 22.73 8.19
CA ARG A 56 0.06 24.17 8.51
C ARG A 56 -1.37 24.60 8.79
#